data_AF-G5HCA9-F1
#
_entry.id   AF-G5HCA9-F1
#
_cell.length_a   1.000
_cell.length_b   1.000
_cell.length_c   1.000
_cell.angle_alpha   90.00
_cell.angle_beta   90.00
_cell.angle_gamma   90.00
#
_symmetry.space_group_name_H-M   'P 1'
#
loop_
_entity.id
_entity.type
_entity.pdbx_description
1 polymer ?
#
loop_
_entity_poly.entity_id
_entity_poly.type
_entity_poly.pdbx_seq_one_letter_code
_entity_poly.pdbx_strand_id
1 'polypeptide(L)'
;MEAYLQQEKIMNMLRQPIPGKRVDLIRLQVVRESTGLYGISRFTEPQEAADMVRPMISAADRELFLVMSVNTRMEPMAVEIVSVGTLNACLVEMREVFKHAILNNAAGIVCFHNHPSGDAEPSREDRLMTEKLEAAGELLGIPLVDHIIVTEEQYYSFKEQKSGSRDELEEGGHRIYDNRL
;
A
#
# COMPACT_ATOMS: atom_id res chain seq x y z
N MET A 1 10.30 -13.82 -30.49
CA MET A 1 10.42 -13.14 -31.79
C MET A 1 10.16 -11.63 -31.67
N GLU A 2 9.10 -11.19 -30.98
CA GLU A 2 8.79 -9.76 -30.72
C GLU A 2 9.88 -8.99 -29.96
N ALA A 3 10.41 -9.53 -28.85
CA ALA A 3 11.48 -8.86 -28.10
C ALA A 3 12.76 -8.63 -28.93
N TYR A 4 13.05 -9.53 -29.88
CA TYR A 4 14.19 -9.43 -30.79
C TYR A 4 13.98 -8.33 -31.85
N LEU A 5 12.78 -8.25 -32.42
CA LEU A 5 12.34 -7.18 -33.33
C LEU A 5 12.35 -5.79 -32.67
N GLN A 6 12.00 -5.72 -31.39
CA GLN A 6 12.01 -4.47 -30.63
C GLN A 6 13.44 -4.01 -30.31
N GLN A 7 14.33 -4.93 -29.96
CA GLN A 7 15.76 -4.64 -29.80
C GLN A 7 16.40 -4.16 -31.11
N GLU A 8 16.05 -4.77 -32.24
CA GLU A 8 16.58 -4.39 -33.55
C GLU A 8 16.10 -3.01 -34.00
N LYS A 9 14.82 -2.67 -33.74
CA LYS A 9 14.27 -1.32 -33.97
C LYS A 9 14.95 -0.24 -33.11
N ILE A 10 15.17 -0.52 -31.82
CA ILE A 10 15.88 0.39 -30.91
C ILE A 10 17.32 0.61 -31.41
N MET A 11 18.01 -0.47 -31.78
CA MET A 11 19.36 -0.38 -32.34
C MET A 11 19.42 0.41 -33.65
N ASN A 12 18.41 0.29 -34.52
CA ASN A 12 18.32 1.08 -35.75
C ASN A 12 18.04 2.58 -35.48
N MET A 13 17.18 2.91 -34.51
CA MET A 13 16.98 4.30 -34.08
C MET A 13 18.26 4.95 -33.53
N LEU A 14 19.09 4.20 -32.81
CA LEU A 14 20.38 4.69 -32.31
C LEU A 14 21.39 4.92 -33.44
N ARG A 15 21.29 4.15 -34.53
CA ARG A 15 22.17 4.26 -35.71
C ARG A 15 21.81 5.42 -36.64
N GLN A 16 20.58 5.91 -36.60
CA GLN A 16 20.13 7.08 -37.38
C GLN A 16 19.46 8.13 -36.47
N PRO A 17 20.26 8.87 -35.68
CA PRO A 17 19.72 9.85 -34.75
C PRO A 17 19.11 11.05 -35.50
N ILE A 18 17.96 11.52 -35.04
CA ILE A 18 17.41 12.82 -35.44
C ILE A 18 18.24 13.91 -34.74
N PRO A 19 18.93 14.80 -35.48
CA PRO A 19 19.74 15.85 -34.87
C PRO A 19 18.93 16.69 -33.87
N GLY A 20 19.47 16.88 -32.66
CA GLY A 20 18.85 17.71 -31.62
C GLY A 20 17.75 17.04 -30.79
N LYS A 21 17.33 15.80 -31.10
CA LYS A 21 16.41 15.02 -30.27
C LYS A 21 17.19 14.00 -29.43
N ARG A 22 16.91 13.93 -28.14
CA ARG A 22 17.54 13.02 -27.18
C ARG A 22 16.47 12.27 -26.41
N VAL A 23 16.75 11.01 -26.07
CA VAL A 23 15.96 10.19 -25.15
C VAL A 23 16.94 9.40 -24.30
N ASP A 24 16.64 9.27 -23.01
CA ASP A 24 17.45 8.46 -22.11
C ASP A 24 17.05 6.98 -22.22
N LEU A 25 18.03 6.10 -22.37
CA LEU A 25 17.83 4.66 -22.25
C LEU A 25 17.99 4.30 -20.77
N ILE A 26 16.88 4.02 -20.11
CA ILE A 26 16.85 3.76 -18.67
C ILE A 26 16.71 2.27 -18.36
N ARG A 27 17.41 1.83 -17.31
CA ARG A 27 17.18 0.54 -16.62
C ARG A 27 16.79 0.87 -15.18
N LEU A 28 15.57 0.53 -14.78
CA LEU A 28 15.13 0.70 -13.40
C LEU A 28 15.63 -0.48 -12.56
N GLN A 29 16.21 -0.19 -11.40
CA GLN A 29 16.59 -1.17 -10.40
C GLN A 29 16.28 -0.62 -9.01
N VAL A 30 15.67 -1.44 -8.15
CA VAL A 30 15.52 -1.13 -6.73
C VAL A 30 16.82 -1.47 -6.02
N VAL A 31 17.38 -0.51 -5.29
CA VAL A 31 18.51 -0.72 -4.40
C VAL A 31 17.95 -0.93 -2.99
N ARG A 32 18.30 -2.06 -2.37
CA ARG A 32 17.87 -2.37 -0.99
C ARG A 32 18.94 -1.85 -0.03
N GLU A 33 18.62 -0.79 0.71
CA GLU A 33 19.57 -0.13 1.63
C GLU A 33 19.96 -1.01 2.82
N SER A 34 19.01 -1.82 3.32
CA SER A 34 19.25 -2.80 4.37
C SER A 34 18.35 -4.01 4.20
N THR A 35 18.74 -5.13 4.81
CA THR A 35 17.90 -6.32 4.94
C THR A 35 17.94 -6.73 6.41
N GLY A 36 16.82 -6.51 7.11
CA GLY A 36 16.63 -6.95 8.47
C GLY A 36 15.80 -8.24 8.51
N LEU A 37 16.10 -9.12 9.47
CA LEU A 37 15.16 -10.17 9.83
C LEU A 37 13.98 -9.50 10.53
N TYR A 38 12.80 -9.54 9.93
CA TYR A 38 11.56 -9.25 10.63
C TYR A 38 10.93 -10.58 11.06
N GLY A 39 10.53 -10.66 12.34
CA GLY A 39 10.25 -11.89 13.07
C GLY A 39 9.04 -12.71 12.63
N ILE A 40 8.48 -12.44 11.44
CA ILE A 40 7.28 -13.07 10.90
C ILE A 40 7.49 -13.35 9.40
N SER A 41 7.18 -14.58 8.97
CA SER A 41 7.32 -14.99 7.56
C SER A 41 6.15 -14.51 6.69
N ARG A 42 4.96 -14.46 7.27
CA ARG A 42 3.70 -13.99 6.68
C ARG A 42 2.82 -13.50 7.82
N PHE A 43 1.99 -12.49 7.57
CA PHE A 43 0.96 -12.11 8.52
C PHE A 43 -0.40 -12.65 8.05
N THR A 44 -1.18 -13.18 8.99
CA THR A 44 -2.57 -13.61 8.77
C THR A 44 -3.57 -12.66 9.40
N GLU A 45 -3.14 -11.91 10.42
CA GLU A 45 -3.96 -10.96 11.16
C GLU A 45 -3.39 -9.54 11.03
N PRO A 46 -4.22 -8.47 10.98
CA PRO A 46 -3.76 -7.09 10.95
C PRO A 46 -2.86 -6.68 12.12
N GLN A 47 -3.10 -7.22 13.31
CA GLN A 47 -2.21 -7.01 14.47
C GLN A 47 -0.76 -7.39 14.16
N GLU A 48 -0.52 -8.52 13.49
CA GLU A 48 0.83 -8.97 13.14
C GLU A 48 1.52 -8.00 12.16
N ALA A 49 0.75 -7.41 11.24
CA ALA A 49 1.25 -6.38 10.33
C ALA A 49 1.56 -5.08 11.08
N ALA A 50 0.70 -4.67 12.02
CA ALA A 50 0.92 -3.49 12.86
C ALA A 50 2.18 -3.65 13.74
N ASP A 51 2.36 -4.81 14.36
CA ASP A 51 3.52 -5.12 15.21
C ASP A 51 4.83 -5.11 14.43
N MET A 52 4.79 -5.54 13.16
CA MET A 52 5.96 -5.51 12.29
C MET A 52 6.48 -4.09 12.05
N VAL A 53 5.58 -3.11 11.88
CA VAL A 53 5.97 -1.71 11.59
C VAL A 53 6.12 -0.87 12.86
N ARG A 54 5.56 -1.29 14.00
CA ARG A 54 5.57 -0.54 15.25
C ARG A 54 6.95 0.00 15.65
N PRO A 55 8.05 -0.77 15.57
CA PRO A 55 9.38 -0.25 15.89
C PRO A 55 9.87 0.88 14.95
N MET A 56 9.37 0.94 13.72
CA MET A 56 9.73 1.98 12.74
C MET A 56 9.02 3.30 13.02
N ILE A 57 7.84 3.25 13.63
CA ILE A 57 6.98 4.41 13.89
C ILE A 57 7.00 4.87 15.34
N SER A 58 7.35 4.01 16.31
CA SER A 58 7.30 4.33 17.75
C SER A 58 8.27 5.42 18.17
N ALA A 59 9.35 5.63 17.41
CA ALA A 59 10.33 6.70 17.64
C ALA A 59 10.00 7.99 16.87
N ALA A 60 8.92 8.02 16.09
CA ALA A 60 8.59 9.15 15.24
C ALA A 60 7.88 10.27 16.03
N ASP A 61 8.41 11.49 15.95
CA ASP A 61 7.82 12.71 16.53
C ASP A 61 6.79 13.38 15.62
N ARG A 62 6.47 12.72 14.50
CA ARG A 62 5.66 13.22 13.39
C ARG A 62 4.86 12.09 12.77
N GLU A 63 3.84 12.45 12.02
CA GLU A 63 3.12 11.47 11.22
C GLU A 63 3.99 10.94 10.09
N LEU A 64 3.96 9.63 9.90
CA LEU A 64 4.62 8.88 8.85
C LEU A 64 3.56 8.07 8.13
N PHE A 65 3.73 7.98 6.81
CA PHE A 65 2.97 7.05 6.00
C PHE A 65 3.91 6.04 5.38
N LEU A 66 3.65 4.76 5.64
CA LEU A 66 4.44 3.65 5.17
C LEU A 66 3.64 2.80 4.19
N VAL A 67 4.34 2.21 3.24
CA VAL A 67 3.78 1.20 2.34
C VAL A 67 4.62 -0.06 2.40
N MET A 68 3.95 -1.18 2.58
CA MET A 68 4.53 -2.51 2.52
C MET A 68 4.05 -3.22 1.27
N SER A 69 5.00 -3.68 0.46
CA SER A 69 4.73 -4.58 -0.66
C SER A 69 4.66 -6.02 -0.15
N VAL A 70 3.64 -6.77 -0.56
CA VAL A 70 3.51 -8.20 -0.26
C VAL A 70 3.45 -9.05 -1.52
N ASN A 71 3.82 -10.32 -1.41
CA ASN A 71 3.63 -11.29 -2.49
C ASN A 71 2.26 -12.00 -2.40
N THR A 72 1.99 -12.92 -3.33
CA THR A 72 0.73 -13.68 -3.40
C THR A 72 0.48 -14.61 -2.21
N ARG A 73 1.47 -14.82 -1.33
CA ARG A 73 1.38 -15.61 -0.10
C ARG A 73 1.28 -14.74 1.16
N MET A 74 1.04 -13.44 1.00
CA MET A 74 1.01 -12.47 2.11
C MET A 74 2.33 -12.34 2.86
N GLU A 75 3.45 -12.63 2.19
CA GLU A 75 4.79 -12.46 2.76
C GLU A 75 5.28 -11.03 2.46
N PRO A 76 5.72 -10.25 3.47
CA PRO A 76 6.34 -8.94 3.27
C PRO A 76 7.58 -9.02 2.37
N MET A 77 7.68 -8.11 1.41
CA MET A 77 8.81 -8.03 0.47
C MET A 77 9.68 -6.80 0.68
N ALA A 78 9.05 -5.65 0.96
CA ALA A 78 9.70 -4.37 1.13
C ALA A 78 8.79 -3.40 1.88
N VAL A 79 9.37 -2.51 2.67
CA VAL A 79 8.67 -1.42 3.39
C VAL A 79 9.40 -0.12 3.11
N GLU A 80 8.66 0.96 2.84
CA GLU A 80 9.20 2.31 2.63
C GLU A 80 8.35 3.33 3.39
N ILE A 81 9.00 4.33 3.98
CA ILE A 81 8.34 5.56 4.46
C ILE A 81 8.18 6.48 3.24
N VAL A 82 6.98 6.53 2.66
CA VAL A 82 6.71 7.30 1.43
C VAL A 82 6.27 8.73 1.70
N SER A 83 5.86 9.03 2.94
CA SER A 83 5.61 10.41 3.33
C SER A 83 5.92 10.64 4.80
N VAL A 84 6.42 11.83 5.06
CA VAL A 84 6.78 12.35 6.36
C VAL A 84 6.00 13.64 6.54
N GLY A 85 4.98 13.56 7.39
CA GLY A 85 4.04 14.63 7.66
C GLY A 85 4.56 15.65 8.67
N THR A 86 3.63 16.52 9.04
CA THR A 86 3.75 17.41 10.20
C THR A 86 3.24 16.71 11.46
N LEU A 87 3.04 17.45 12.54
CA LEU A 87 2.50 16.89 13.79
C LEU A 87 1.06 16.35 13.65
N ASN A 88 0.28 16.86 12.68
CA ASN A 88 -1.17 16.64 12.59
C ASN A 88 -1.68 16.24 11.19
N ALA A 89 -0.80 16.09 10.21
CA ALA A 89 -1.19 15.68 8.87
C ALA A 89 0.02 15.21 8.04
N CYS A 90 -0.19 14.16 7.26
CA CYS A 90 0.72 13.64 6.27
C CYS A 90 0.12 13.75 4.86
N LEU A 91 0.80 14.43 3.93
CA LEU A 91 0.36 14.49 2.54
C LEU A 91 0.87 13.24 1.80
N VAL A 92 -0.04 12.35 1.42
CA VAL A 92 0.31 11.11 0.72
C VAL A 92 -0.05 11.20 -0.74
N GLU A 93 0.95 11.04 -1.60
CA GLU A 93 0.79 11.04 -3.05
C GLU A 93 0.74 9.60 -3.57
N MET A 94 -0.39 9.22 -4.20
CA MET A 94 -0.63 7.85 -4.70
C MET A 94 0.50 7.38 -5.63
N ARG A 95 1.09 8.28 -6.42
CA ARG A 95 2.20 7.95 -7.32
C ARG A 95 3.41 7.39 -6.58
N GLU A 96 3.71 7.85 -5.37
CA GLU A 96 4.87 7.38 -4.61
C GLU A 96 4.56 6.03 -3.95
N VAL A 97 3.35 5.88 -3.39
CA VAL A 97 2.85 4.60 -2.85
C VAL A 97 2.92 3.50 -3.90
N PHE A 98 2.38 3.75 -5.09
CA PHE A 98 2.33 2.74 -6.14
C PHE A 98 3.65 2.60 -6.90
N LYS A 99 4.52 3.62 -6.93
CA LYS A 99 5.88 3.46 -7.44
C LYS A 99 6.66 2.44 -6.61
N HIS A 100 6.58 2.49 -5.28
CA HIS A 100 7.15 1.44 -4.41
C HIS A 100 6.60 0.06 -4.77
N ALA A 101 5.28 -0.05 -4.87
CA ALA A 101 4.62 -1.33 -5.16
C ALA A 101 5.03 -1.92 -6.51
N ILE A 102 5.03 -1.09 -7.57
CA ILE A 102 5.41 -1.47 -8.93
C ILE A 102 6.88 -1.90 -8.97
N LEU A 103 7.77 -1.11 -8.38
CA LEU A 103 9.20 -1.40 -8.41
C LEU A 103 9.56 -2.67 -7.62
N ASN A 104 8.76 -3.03 -6.62
CA ASN A 104 8.91 -4.26 -5.85
C ASN A 104 8.15 -5.46 -6.42
N ASN A 105 7.43 -5.32 -7.53
CA ASN A 105 6.56 -6.38 -8.11
C ASN A 105 5.54 -6.91 -7.08
N ALA A 106 4.92 -6.00 -6.35
CA ALA A 106 3.96 -6.33 -5.31
C ALA A 106 2.71 -7.03 -5.90
N ALA A 107 2.24 -8.08 -5.24
CA ALA A 107 0.93 -8.67 -5.50
C ALA A 107 -0.20 -7.89 -4.80
N GLY A 108 0.15 -7.06 -3.83
CA GLY A 108 -0.75 -6.16 -3.08
C GLY A 108 0.06 -5.27 -2.15
N ILE A 109 -0.60 -4.28 -1.55
CA ILE A 109 0.03 -3.37 -0.59
C ILE A 109 -0.72 -3.34 0.74
N VAL A 110 0.02 -3.20 1.83
CA VAL A 110 -0.52 -2.75 3.12
C VAL A 110 0.04 -1.36 3.40
N CYS A 111 -0.85 -0.43 3.73
CA CYS A 111 -0.47 0.92 4.10
C CYS A 111 -0.55 1.09 5.62
N PHE A 112 0.38 1.88 6.18
CA PHE A 112 0.41 2.18 7.59
C PHE A 112 0.53 3.68 7.82
N HIS A 113 -0.17 4.17 8.83
CA HIS A 113 -0.12 5.57 9.26
C HIS A 113 -0.01 5.59 10.78
N ASN A 114 0.92 6.37 11.34
CA ASN A 114 0.96 6.59 12.79
C ASN A 114 0.31 7.92 13.18
N HIS A 115 -0.37 7.90 14.33
CA HIS A 115 -0.81 9.10 15.03
C HIS A 115 0.05 9.33 16.27
N PRO A 116 0.91 10.37 16.30
CA PRO A 116 1.71 10.71 17.48
C PRO A 116 0.87 11.05 18.73
N SER A 117 -0.43 11.34 18.55
CA SER A 117 -1.39 11.57 19.64
C SER A 117 -1.67 10.33 20.49
N GLY A 118 -1.38 9.14 19.98
CA GLY A 118 -1.66 7.86 20.62
C GLY A 118 -3.06 7.29 20.34
N ASP A 119 -3.95 8.03 19.69
CA ASP A 119 -5.29 7.58 19.29
C ASP A 119 -5.27 6.97 17.89
N ALA A 120 -5.70 5.71 17.76
CA ALA A 120 -5.73 4.98 16.49
C ALA A 120 -7.02 5.23 15.67
N GLU A 121 -7.99 5.99 16.19
CA GLU A 121 -9.22 6.30 15.46
C GLU A 121 -8.92 7.07 14.17
N PRO A 122 -9.43 6.62 13.00
CA PRO A 122 -9.19 7.31 11.74
C PRO A 122 -9.86 8.69 11.70
N SER A 123 -9.14 9.66 11.16
CA SER A 123 -9.68 10.95 10.75
C SER A 123 -10.57 10.81 9.50
N ARG A 124 -11.21 11.90 9.08
CA ARG A 124 -11.95 11.92 7.81
C ARG A 124 -10.99 11.81 6.63
N GLU A 125 -9.83 12.43 6.75
CA GLU A 125 -8.77 12.46 5.76
C GLU A 125 -8.19 11.05 5.53
N ASP A 126 -8.04 10.24 6.58
CA ASP A 126 -7.59 8.84 6.48
C ASP A 126 -8.61 7.97 5.74
N ARG A 127 -9.90 8.17 6.00
CA ARG A 127 -10.99 7.47 5.29
C ARG A 127 -10.96 7.81 3.79
N LEU A 128 -10.87 9.10 3.44
CA LEU A 128 -10.77 9.55 2.05
C LEU A 128 -9.50 9.07 1.35
N MET A 129 -8.38 8.99 2.08
CA MET A 129 -7.14 8.45 1.58
C MET A 129 -7.26 6.95 1.29
N THR A 130 -7.91 6.20 2.19
CA THR A 130 -8.19 4.77 2.03
C THR A 130 -8.98 4.50 0.75
N GLU A 131 -10.07 5.26 0.52
CA GLU A 131 -10.88 5.13 -0.69
C GLU A 131 -10.05 5.36 -1.97
N LYS A 132 -9.15 6.35 -1.96
CA LYS A 132 -8.25 6.61 -3.09
C LYS A 132 -7.23 5.49 -3.31
N LEU A 133 -6.69 4.91 -2.23
CA LEU A 133 -5.77 3.78 -2.30
C LEU A 133 -6.46 2.55 -2.89
N GLU A 134 -7.69 2.27 -2.47
CA GLU A 134 -8.50 1.17 -3.00
C GLU A 134 -8.75 1.35 -4.51
N ALA A 135 -9.23 2.52 -4.92
CA ALA A 135 -9.51 2.81 -6.33
C ALA A 135 -8.25 2.76 -7.21
N ALA A 136 -7.13 3.31 -6.74
CA ALA A 136 -5.87 3.27 -7.46
C ALA A 136 -5.29 1.85 -7.54
N GLY A 137 -5.42 1.08 -6.46
CA GLY A 137 -4.96 -0.30 -6.41
C GLY A 137 -5.74 -1.20 -7.35
N GLU A 138 -7.06 -1.04 -7.43
CA GLU A 138 -7.90 -1.72 -8.40
C GLU A 138 -7.49 -1.37 -9.83
N LEU A 139 -7.32 -0.07 -10.14
CA LEU A 139 -6.92 0.39 -11.46
C LEU A 139 -5.57 -0.17 -11.92
N LEU A 140 -4.61 -0.29 -11.00
CA LEU A 140 -3.25 -0.76 -11.30
C LEU A 140 -3.10 -2.28 -11.21
N GLY A 141 -4.12 -3.00 -10.75
CA GLY A 141 -4.03 -4.44 -10.48
C GLY A 141 -3.12 -4.79 -9.28
N ILE A 142 -2.93 -3.83 -8.36
CA ILE A 142 -2.17 -3.99 -7.12
C ILE A 142 -3.10 -3.59 -5.95
N PRO A 143 -3.94 -4.51 -5.45
CA PRO A 143 -4.97 -4.16 -4.48
C PRO A 143 -4.38 -3.66 -3.16
N LEU A 144 -5.09 -2.74 -2.52
CA LEU A 144 -4.93 -2.44 -1.10
C LEU A 144 -5.45 -3.64 -0.30
N VAL A 145 -4.54 -4.33 0.38
CA VAL A 145 -4.86 -5.44 1.28
C VAL A 145 -5.51 -4.88 2.54
N ASP A 146 -4.89 -3.86 3.13
CA ASP A 146 -5.39 -3.16 4.31
C ASP A 146 -4.73 -1.79 4.43
N HIS A 147 -5.40 -0.89 5.14
CA HIS A 147 -4.83 0.34 5.65
C HIS A 147 -4.93 0.28 7.18
N ILE A 148 -3.79 0.44 7.85
CA ILE A 148 -3.70 0.24 9.29
C ILE A 148 -3.16 1.51 9.95
N ILE A 149 -3.94 2.10 10.85
CA ILE A 149 -3.43 3.16 11.72
C ILE A 149 -2.80 2.48 12.93
N VAL A 150 -1.57 2.86 13.28
CA VAL A 150 -0.81 2.22 14.36
C VAL A 150 -0.33 3.26 15.36
N THR A 151 -0.51 2.95 16.64
CA THR A 151 0.04 3.74 17.75
C THR A 151 0.96 2.88 18.61
N GLU A 152 1.52 3.43 19.68
CA GLU A 152 2.42 2.68 20.55
C GLU A 152 1.74 1.50 21.25
N GLU A 153 0.43 1.60 21.51
CA GLU A 153 -0.35 0.57 22.21
C GLU A 153 -1.44 -0.05 21.33
N GLN A 154 -2.02 0.69 20.38
CA GLN A 154 -3.23 0.30 19.67
C GLN A 154 -3.01 0.26 18.15
N TYR A 155 -4.01 -0.26 17.44
CA TYR A 155 -4.10 -0.14 15.99
C TYR A 155 -5.57 -0.09 15.57
N TYR A 156 -5.81 0.38 14.35
CA TYR A 156 -7.08 0.33 13.67
C TYR A 156 -6.88 -0.26 12.27
N SER A 157 -7.61 -1.33 11.95
CA SER A 157 -7.65 -1.93 10.60
C SER A 157 -8.92 -1.51 9.87
N PHE A 158 -8.76 -0.86 8.72
CA PHE A 158 -9.89 -0.54 7.85
C PHE A 158 -10.57 -1.80 7.31
N LYS A 159 -9.80 -2.87 7.06
CA LYS A 159 -10.33 -4.15 6.60
C LYS A 159 -11.21 -4.83 7.66
N GLU A 160 -10.75 -4.92 8.92
CA GLU A 160 -11.50 -5.56 10.01
C GLU A 160 -12.84 -4.87 10.26
N GLN A 161 -12.84 -3.54 10.28
CA GLN A 161 -14.07 -2.78 10.50
C GLN A 161 -15.12 -3.02 9.40
N LYS A 162 -14.67 -3.14 8.14
CA LYS A 162 -15.55 -3.46 7.01
C LYS A 162 -16.15 -4.87 7.11
N SER A 163 -15.42 -5.85 7.65
CA SER A 163 -15.95 -7.20 7.88
C SER A 163 -16.98 -7.26 9.01
N GLY A 164 -16.74 -6.61 10.16
CA GLY A 164 -17.71 -6.60 11.27
C GLY A 164 -19.04 -5.92 10.92
N SER A 165 -19.01 -4.94 10.02
CA SER A 165 -20.20 -4.24 9.52
C SER A 165 -21.11 -5.11 8.64
N ARG A 166 -20.57 -6.20 8.04
CA ARG A 166 -21.34 -7.13 7.22
C ARG A 166 -22.07 -8.17 8.06
N ASP A 167 -21.46 -8.63 9.15
CA ASP A 167 -22.04 -9.66 10.01
C ASP A 167 -23.27 -9.15 10.78
N GLU A 168 -23.31 -7.87 11.16
CA GLU A 168 -24.48 -7.25 11.83
C GLU A 168 -25.71 -7.10 10.90
N LEU A 169 -25.52 -7.05 9.58
CA LEU A 169 -26.63 -6.94 8.61
C LEU A 169 -27.28 -8.30 8.31
N GLU A 170 -26.60 -9.41 8.56
CA GLU A 170 -27.14 -10.76 8.33
C GLU A 170 -27.94 -11.28 9.54
N GLU A 171 -27.65 -10.83 10.77
CA GLU A 171 -28.40 -11.22 11.97
C GLU A 171 -29.75 -10.46 12.14
N GLY A 172 -29.94 -9.33 11.45
CA GLY A 172 -31.19 -8.55 11.48
C GLY A 172 -32.29 -9.00 10.51
N GLY A 173 -32.01 -9.97 9.64
CA GLY A 173 -32.86 -10.37 8.52
C GLY A 173 -33.82 -11.54 8.80
N HIS A 174 -34.60 -11.51 9.88
CA HIS A 174 -35.67 -12.50 10.09
C HIS A 174 -37.04 -11.85 10.40
N ARG A 175 -37.98 -12.10 9.48
CA ARG A 175 -39.41 -11.72 9.46
C ARG A 175 -39.61 -10.24 9.11
N ILE A 176 -40.08 -9.93 7.91
CA ILE A 176 -41.48 -9.88 7.46
C ILE A 176 -41.35 -9.65 5.93
N TYR A 177 -41.90 -10.44 5.00
CA TYR A 177 -43.30 -10.49 4.58
C TYR A 177 -43.65 -11.86 3.97
N ASP A 178 -44.54 -12.58 4.66
CA ASP A 178 -45.58 -13.38 4.02
C ASP A 178 -46.80 -12.47 3.86
N ASN A 179 -47.15 -12.11 2.62
CA ASN A 179 -48.55 -12.03 2.17
C ASN A 179 -48.63 -11.65 0.69
N ARG A 180 -49.19 -12.59 -0.09
CA ARG A 180 -50.21 -12.41 -1.15
C ARG A 180 -50.06 -11.22 -2.10
N LEU A 181 -49.78 -11.51 -3.37
CA LEU A 181 -50.77 -11.54 -4.48
C LEU A 181 -50.15 -12.20 -5.71
#